data_AF-A0A8B7TNY9-F1
#
_entry.id   AF-A0A8B7TNY9-F1
#
_cell.length_a   1.000
_cell.length_b   1.000
_cell.length_c   1.000
_cell.angle_alpha   90.00
_cell.angle_beta   90.00
_cell.angle_gamma   90.00
#
_symmetry.space_group_name_H-M   'P 1'
#
loop_
_entity.id
_entity.type
_entity.pdbx_description
1 polymer ?
#
loop_
_entity_poly.entity_id
_entity_poly.type
_entity_poly.pdbx_seq_one_letter_code
_entity_poly.pdbx_strand_id
1 'polypeptide(L)'
;MLEEWKMELPKLVISVHGGLQNFKMPSKLKETFSQGLVKASETTGAWIITEGINSGVSKHVGDALKAHSSKSLRKIWTVGIPPWGVIENQRDLIGKDVVCMYQALSNPLSKLTTLNCLHSHFILSDDGTVGKYGNEMKLRRNLEKYLSLQKIHSRSRQGVPVVGLVVEGGPNVILSVWEMVKNKHPVVVYEGTGRAADLLAFTHKHLDKGMLCPQVKEEIIGMIQNTFNFSRKQSKHLFQILMECVGHRDSMTIFDADSEEQHDLDLAILTALLKGTNLSTSEQLNLAMAWDRMDIAKKHILIYGQHWK
;
A
#
# COMPACT_ATOMS: atom_id res chain seq x y z
N MET A 1 5.82 12.08 -15.77
CA MET A 1 5.00 12.39 -14.57
C MET A 1 5.16 13.84 -14.14
N LEU A 2 6.36 14.30 -13.76
CA LEU A 2 6.55 15.69 -13.31
C LEU A 2 6.47 16.72 -14.45
N GLU A 3 7.17 16.46 -15.56
CA GLU A 3 7.24 17.42 -16.68
C GLU A 3 6.00 17.38 -17.57
N GLU A 4 5.63 16.21 -18.09
CA GLU A 4 4.51 16.07 -19.04
C GLU A 4 3.14 16.14 -18.36
N TRP A 5 2.93 15.40 -17.27
CA TRP A 5 1.65 15.39 -16.56
C TRP A 5 1.52 16.50 -15.52
N LYS A 6 2.57 17.32 -15.35
CA LYS A 6 2.61 18.44 -14.39
C LYS A 6 2.21 18.04 -12.97
N MET A 7 2.57 16.82 -12.57
CA MET A 7 2.34 16.33 -11.21
C MET A 7 3.37 16.95 -10.26
N GLU A 8 2.92 17.36 -9.08
CA GLU A 8 3.84 17.80 -8.01
C GLU A 8 4.61 16.60 -7.45
N LEU A 9 5.89 16.80 -7.14
CA LEU A 9 6.72 15.76 -6.52
C LEU A 9 6.11 15.36 -5.17
N PRO A 10 5.89 14.05 -4.90
CA PRO A 10 5.28 13.62 -3.66
C PRO A 10 6.20 13.85 -2.48
N LYS A 11 5.63 14.19 -1.32
CA LYS A 11 6.34 14.17 -0.03
C LYS A 11 6.23 12.82 0.68
N LEU A 12 5.38 11.94 0.16
CA LEU A 12 5.12 10.58 0.62
C LEU A 12 4.55 9.75 -0.53
N VAL A 13 4.93 8.49 -0.64
CA VAL A 13 4.27 7.51 -1.50
C VAL A 13 3.59 6.46 -0.63
N ILE A 14 2.26 6.33 -0.78
CA ILE A 14 1.47 5.26 -0.16
C ILE A 14 1.23 4.20 -1.23
N SER A 15 1.96 3.10 -1.13
CA SER A 15 1.83 1.96 -2.03
C SER A 15 0.80 0.98 -1.46
N VAL A 16 -0.39 0.92 -2.05
CA VAL A 16 -1.49 0.09 -1.56
C VAL A 16 -1.44 -1.28 -2.23
N HIS A 17 -1.36 -2.34 -1.44
CA HIS A 17 -1.34 -3.73 -1.88
C HIS A 17 -2.53 -4.49 -1.29
N GLY A 18 -3.14 -5.38 -2.07
CA GLY A 18 -4.30 -6.11 -1.60
C GLY A 18 -4.85 -7.10 -2.61
N GLY A 19 -6.09 -7.53 -2.40
CA GLY A 19 -6.76 -8.45 -3.31
C GLY A 19 -7.07 -7.82 -4.66
N LEU A 20 -6.86 -8.57 -5.73
CA LEU A 20 -7.33 -8.20 -7.08
C LEU A 20 -8.83 -8.46 -7.25
N GLN A 21 -9.38 -9.42 -6.51
CA GLN A 21 -10.78 -9.81 -6.54
C GLN A 21 -11.60 -8.96 -5.57
N ASN A 22 -12.87 -8.73 -5.89
CA ASN A 22 -13.78 -8.01 -5.00
C ASN A 22 -13.97 -8.76 -3.69
N PHE A 23 -13.83 -8.04 -2.58
CA PHE A 23 -14.11 -8.53 -1.24
C PHE A 23 -14.93 -7.49 -0.47
N LYS A 24 -15.72 -7.96 0.49
CA LYS A 24 -16.52 -7.10 1.35
C LYS A 24 -15.72 -6.75 2.60
N MET A 25 -15.30 -5.50 2.70
CA MET A 25 -14.74 -4.96 3.93
C MET A 25 -15.88 -4.64 4.92
N PRO A 26 -15.75 -4.98 6.22
CA PRO A 26 -16.69 -4.55 7.25
C PRO A 26 -16.88 -3.02 7.23
N SER A 27 -18.11 -2.54 7.48
CA SER A 27 -18.46 -1.12 7.31
C SER A 27 -17.58 -0.19 8.14
N LYS A 28 -17.31 -0.55 9.40
CA LYS A 28 -16.41 0.21 10.29
C LYS A 28 -15.00 0.31 9.69
N LEU A 29 -14.42 -0.81 9.28
CA LEU A 29 -13.09 -0.83 8.66
C LEU A 29 -13.04 -0.02 7.36
N LYS A 30 -14.11 -0.08 6.55
CA LYS A 30 -14.23 0.71 5.31
C LYS A 30 -14.25 2.21 5.58
N GLU A 31 -14.96 2.64 6.62
CA GLU A 31 -15.01 4.03 7.01
C GLU A 31 -13.65 4.54 7.50
N THR A 32 -13.01 3.82 8.42
CA THR A 32 -11.66 4.14 8.93
C THR A 32 -10.62 4.11 7.80
N PHE A 33 -10.71 3.13 6.88
CA PHE A 33 -9.86 3.06 5.69
C PHE A 33 -9.98 4.33 4.84
N SER A 34 -11.22 4.69 4.52
CA SER A 34 -11.54 5.81 3.63
C SER A 34 -11.06 7.14 4.23
N GLN A 35 -11.40 7.39 5.49
CA GLN A 35 -11.02 8.60 6.19
C GLN A 35 -9.50 8.71 6.36
N GLY A 36 -8.84 7.64 6.83
CA GLY A 36 -7.41 7.67 7.09
C GLY A 36 -6.56 7.74 5.83
N LEU A 37 -6.89 7.01 4.77
CA LEU A 37 -6.15 7.07 3.51
C LEU A 37 -6.23 8.45 2.86
N VAL A 38 -7.44 9.03 2.82
CA VAL A 38 -7.64 10.38 2.26
C VAL A 38 -6.94 11.42 3.12
N LYS A 39 -7.15 11.41 4.43
CA LYS A 39 -6.52 12.36 5.37
C LYS A 39 -5.00 12.30 5.29
N ALA A 40 -4.40 11.11 5.26
CA ALA A 40 -2.95 10.95 5.07
C ALA A 40 -2.48 11.57 3.76
N SER A 41 -3.22 11.35 2.67
CA SER A 41 -2.83 11.82 1.34
C SER A 41 -2.97 13.33 1.17
N GLU A 42 -4.06 13.92 1.65
CA GLU A 42 -4.34 15.37 1.54
C GLU A 42 -3.43 16.22 2.43
N THR A 43 -3.13 15.74 3.64
CA THR A 43 -2.29 16.47 4.60
C THR A 43 -0.84 16.47 4.15
N THR A 44 -0.34 15.33 3.69
CA THR A 44 1.07 15.19 3.32
C THR A 44 1.38 15.53 1.86
N GLY A 45 0.37 15.57 0.97
CA GLY A 45 0.60 15.63 -0.48
C GLY A 45 1.16 14.30 -1.00
N ALA A 46 0.65 13.17 -0.50
CA ALA A 46 1.11 11.86 -0.91
C ALA A 46 0.62 11.49 -2.31
N TRP A 47 1.42 10.68 -3.01
CA TRP A 47 0.92 9.89 -4.13
C TRP A 47 0.41 8.55 -3.63
N ILE A 48 -0.74 8.12 -4.13
CA ILE A 48 -1.27 6.77 -3.90
C ILE A 48 -0.98 5.92 -5.13
N ILE A 49 -0.26 4.82 -4.96
CA ILE A 49 0.03 3.85 -6.02
C ILE A 49 -0.77 2.57 -5.77
N THR A 50 -1.52 2.12 -6.77
CA THR A 50 -2.30 0.86 -6.72
C THR A 50 -2.23 0.13 -8.05
N GLU A 51 -2.88 -1.03 -8.20
CA GLU A 51 -3.01 -1.69 -9.50
C GLU A 51 -3.89 -0.90 -10.50
N GLY A 52 -4.75 0.01 -10.04
CA GLY A 52 -5.62 0.83 -10.91
C GLY A 52 -6.84 0.13 -11.51
N ILE A 53 -7.09 -1.13 -11.13
CA ILE A 53 -8.21 -1.90 -11.67
C ILE A 53 -9.50 -1.64 -10.87
N ASN A 54 -10.67 -1.77 -11.51
CA ASN A 54 -11.98 -1.52 -10.91
C ASN A 54 -12.50 -2.71 -10.08
N SER A 55 -11.58 -3.42 -9.41
CA SER A 55 -11.88 -4.55 -8.54
C SER A 55 -10.95 -4.57 -7.33
N GLY A 56 -11.39 -5.28 -6.29
CA GLY A 56 -10.57 -5.54 -5.09
C GLY A 56 -10.14 -4.28 -4.36
N VAL A 57 -8.88 -4.23 -3.91
CA VAL A 57 -8.37 -3.11 -3.09
C VAL A 57 -8.36 -1.80 -3.87
N SER A 58 -8.02 -1.84 -5.16
CA SER A 58 -7.99 -0.65 -6.02
C SER A 58 -9.39 -0.02 -6.15
N LYS A 59 -10.46 -0.82 -6.11
CA LYS A 59 -11.83 -0.33 -6.05
C LYS A 59 -12.14 0.38 -4.73
N HIS A 60 -11.75 -0.18 -3.58
CA HIS A 60 -11.93 0.45 -2.27
C HIS A 60 -11.17 1.77 -2.16
N VAL A 61 -9.98 1.88 -2.74
CA VAL A 61 -9.23 3.15 -2.85
C VAL A 61 -10.02 4.17 -3.67
N GLY A 62 -10.55 3.79 -4.83
CA GLY A 62 -11.40 4.66 -5.64
C GLY A 62 -12.63 5.16 -4.88
N ASP A 63 -13.37 4.25 -4.24
CA ASP A 63 -14.54 4.59 -3.42
C ASP A 63 -14.19 5.61 -2.31
N ALA A 64 -13.04 5.46 -1.67
CA ALA A 64 -12.57 6.38 -0.64
C ALA A 64 -12.34 7.80 -1.18
N LEU A 65 -11.71 7.91 -2.35
CA LEU A 65 -11.48 9.19 -3.03
C LEU A 65 -12.79 9.86 -3.44
N LYS A 66 -13.74 9.09 -3.98
CA LYS A 66 -15.06 9.60 -4.39
C LYS A 66 -15.87 10.15 -3.21
N ALA A 67 -15.79 9.50 -2.04
CA ALA A 67 -16.48 9.96 -0.84
C ALA A 67 -15.98 11.33 -0.35
N HIS A 68 -14.76 11.70 -0.71
CA HIS A 68 -14.10 12.92 -0.23
C HIS A 68 -13.91 14.00 -1.29
N SER A 69 -14.08 13.68 -2.58
CA SER A 69 -13.90 14.63 -3.69
C SER A 69 -14.85 15.85 -3.64
N SER A 70 -15.96 15.76 -2.89
CA SER A 70 -16.89 16.89 -2.70
C SER A 70 -16.50 17.85 -1.56
N LYS A 71 -15.57 17.46 -0.69
CA LYS A 71 -15.24 18.20 0.56
C LYS A 71 -13.94 19.01 0.46
N SER A 72 -13.07 18.68 -0.48
CA SER A 72 -11.72 19.23 -0.56
C SER A 72 -11.37 19.63 -1.98
N LEU A 73 -10.70 20.77 -2.12
CA LEU A 73 -10.18 21.27 -3.39
C LEU A 73 -8.78 20.71 -3.71
N ARG A 74 -8.13 20.02 -2.75
CA ARG A 74 -6.77 19.49 -2.95
C ARG A 74 -6.84 18.24 -3.82
N LYS A 75 -6.14 18.28 -4.94
CA LYS A 75 -6.02 17.15 -5.86
C LYS A 75 -5.14 16.06 -5.24
N ILE A 76 -5.72 14.89 -5.01
CA ILE A 76 -4.98 13.69 -4.61
C ILE A 76 -4.49 12.98 -5.86
N TRP A 77 -3.19 12.72 -5.94
CA TRP A 77 -2.59 12.01 -7.07
C TRP A 77 -2.66 10.50 -6.84
N THR A 78 -3.48 9.83 -7.64
CA THR A 78 -3.64 8.37 -7.62
C THR A 78 -3.21 7.76 -8.95
N VAL A 79 -2.22 6.88 -8.88
CA VAL A 79 -1.56 6.27 -10.04
C VAL A 79 -1.85 4.77 -10.05
N GLY A 80 -2.56 4.31 -11.06
CA GLY A 80 -2.81 2.90 -11.31
C GLY A 80 -1.73 2.30 -12.22
N ILE A 81 -1.16 1.16 -11.86
CA ILE A 81 -0.17 0.45 -12.67
C ILE A 81 -0.65 -0.97 -13.00
N PRO A 82 -1.65 -1.14 -13.90
CA PRO A 82 -2.08 -2.45 -14.32
C PRO A 82 -1.23 -3.00 -15.48
N PRO A 83 -1.20 -4.34 -15.67
CA PRO A 83 -0.73 -4.92 -16.92
C PRO A 83 -1.65 -4.51 -18.08
N TRP A 84 -1.09 -4.18 -19.24
CA TRP A 84 -1.87 -3.81 -20.43
C TRP A 84 -2.82 -4.94 -20.84
N GLY A 85 -2.31 -6.16 -20.94
CA GLY A 85 -3.07 -7.33 -21.40
C GLY A 85 -4.19 -7.81 -20.49
N VAL A 86 -4.41 -7.22 -19.32
CA VAL A 86 -5.56 -7.54 -18.45
C VAL A 86 -6.70 -6.52 -18.57
N ILE A 87 -6.55 -5.48 -19.39
CA ILE A 87 -7.54 -4.41 -19.53
C ILE A 87 -8.58 -4.78 -20.61
N GLU A 88 -9.83 -4.91 -20.19
CA GLU A 88 -10.97 -5.05 -21.10
C GLU A 88 -11.08 -3.81 -21.97
N ASN A 89 -11.39 -3.98 -23.25
CA ASN A 89 -11.50 -2.91 -24.25
C ASN A 89 -10.23 -2.04 -24.39
N GLN A 90 -9.04 -2.61 -24.13
CA GLN A 90 -7.77 -1.90 -24.29
C GLN A 90 -7.56 -1.28 -25.68
N ARG A 91 -8.22 -1.82 -26.73
CA ARG A 91 -8.15 -1.26 -28.09
C ARG A 91 -8.71 0.15 -28.19
N ASP A 92 -9.68 0.51 -27.35
CA ASP A 92 -10.29 1.84 -27.33
C ASP A 92 -9.30 2.92 -26.84
N LEU A 93 -8.26 2.50 -26.10
CA LEU A 93 -7.19 3.36 -25.60
C LEU A 93 -6.07 3.59 -26.63
N ILE A 94 -6.12 2.94 -27.79
CA ILE A 94 -5.08 3.06 -28.82
C ILE A 94 -5.37 4.30 -29.67
N GLY A 95 -4.48 5.28 -29.56
CA GLY A 95 -4.52 6.49 -30.36
C GLY A 95 -3.22 7.27 -30.22
N LYS A 96 -2.83 7.99 -31.27
CA LYS A 96 -1.67 8.88 -31.24
C LYS A 96 -2.15 10.33 -31.23
N ASP A 97 -1.76 11.09 -30.20
CA ASP A 97 -2.10 12.51 -30.05
C ASP A 97 -3.61 12.80 -30.09
N VAL A 98 -4.43 11.87 -29.58
CA VAL A 98 -5.90 11.96 -29.57
C VAL A 98 -6.48 11.64 -28.20
N VAL A 99 -7.69 12.16 -27.95
CA VAL A 99 -8.50 11.79 -26.79
C VAL A 99 -9.28 10.52 -27.13
N CYS A 100 -8.93 9.43 -26.45
CA CYS A 100 -9.61 8.14 -26.54
C CYS A 100 -10.77 8.07 -25.54
N MET A 101 -11.95 7.64 -26.00
CA MET A 101 -13.09 7.38 -25.12
C MET A 101 -13.02 5.92 -24.65
N TYR A 102 -12.75 5.71 -23.37
CA TYR A 102 -12.73 4.39 -22.75
C TYR A 102 -14.01 4.14 -21.94
N GLN A 103 -14.71 3.06 -22.27
CA GLN A 103 -15.87 2.62 -21.49
C GLN A 103 -15.47 1.53 -20.51
N ALA A 104 -15.50 1.86 -19.21
CA ALA A 104 -15.21 0.93 -18.11
C ALA A 104 -16.35 -0.08 -17.87
N LEU A 105 -16.84 -0.71 -18.92
CA LEU A 105 -17.89 -1.73 -18.88
C LEU A 105 -17.27 -3.10 -18.60
N SER A 106 -17.60 -3.67 -17.45
CA SER A 106 -17.19 -5.03 -17.11
C SER A 106 -17.99 -6.02 -17.95
N ASN A 107 -17.29 -6.97 -18.58
CA ASN A 107 -17.90 -8.09 -19.26
C ASN A 107 -17.95 -9.31 -18.31
N PRO A 108 -19.13 -9.77 -17.87
CA PRO A 108 -19.25 -10.86 -16.90
C PRO A 108 -18.72 -12.21 -17.42
N LEU A 109 -18.54 -12.35 -18.73
CA LEU A 109 -17.97 -13.55 -19.35
C LEU A 109 -16.45 -13.46 -19.53
N SER A 110 -15.87 -12.27 -19.37
CA SER A 110 -14.44 -12.04 -19.50
C SER A 110 -13.72 -12.30 -18.18
N LYS A 111 -12.47 -12.75 -18.27
CA LYS A 111 -11.54 -12.86 -17.14
C LYS A 111 -10.68 -11.61 -16.98
N LEU A 112 -10.80 -10.65 -17.90
CA LEU A 112 -10.11 -9.37 -17.84
C LEU A 112 -10.83 -8.42 -16.87
N THR A 113 -10.23 -7.27 -16.62
CA THR A 113 -10.75 -6.26 -15.69
C THR A 113 -10.79 -4.90 -16.37
N THR A 114 -11.50 -3.95 -15.77
CA THR A 114 -11.58 -2.57 -16.28
C THR A 114 -10.73 -1.63 -15.44
N LEU A 115 -10.33 -0.51 -16.03
CA LEU A 115 -9.67 0.57 -15.29
C LEU A 115 -10.66 1.22 -14.31
N ASN A 116 -10.18 1.60 -13.13
CA ASN A 116 -10.98 2.33 -12.15
C ASN A 116 -11.05 3.82 -12.52
N CYS A 117 -12.23 4.31 -12.89
CA CYS A 117 -12.42 5.71 -13.30
C CYS A 117 -12.16 6.76 -12.19
N LEU A 118 -11.92 6.33 -10.95
CA LEU A 118 -11.62 7.19 -9.80
C LEU A 118 -10.11 7.40 -9.60
N HIS A 119 -9.28 6.75 -10.42
CA HIS A 119 -7.83 7.00 -10.48
C HIS A 119 -7.52 8.17 -11.40
N SER A 120 -6.54 8.98 -11.00
CA SER A 120 -6.16 10.18 -11.74
C SER A 120 -5.24 9.91 -12.94
N HIS A 121 -4.36 8.92 -12.84
CA HIS A 121 -3.36 8.59 -13.86
C HIS A 121 -3.16 7.08 -13.95
N PHE A 122 -2.73 6.61 -15.12
CA PHE A 122 -2.43 5.22 -15.39
C PHE A 122 -1.08 5.05 -16.07
N ILE A 123 -0.34 4.01 -15.66
CA ILE A 123 0.85 3.51 -16.35
C ILE A 123 0.55 2.06 -16.75
N LEU A 124 0.27 1.84 -18.03
CA LEU A 124 -0.12 0.53 -18.55
C LEU A 124 1.15 -0.27 -18.90
N SER A 125 1.42 -1.33 -18.14
CA SER A 125 2.64 -2.13 -18.29
C SER A 125 2.44 -3.25 -19.30
N ASP A 126 3.11 -3.19 -20.46
CA ASP A 126 2.99 -4.20 -21.51
C ASP A 126 4.16 -5.19 -21.51
N ASP A 127 3.86 -6.48 -21.63
CA ASP A 127 4.81 -7.58 -21.92
C ASP A 127 4.40 -8.43 -23.12
N GLY A 128 3.39 -8.01 -23.88
CA GLY A 128 2.82 -8.75 -25.00
C GLY A 128 1.96 -9.95 -24.60
N THR A 129 1.78 -10.23 -23.31
CA THR A 129 0.89 -11.31 -22.86
C THR A 129 -0.54 -10.80 -22.66
N VAL A 130 -1.51 -11.73 -22.68
CA VAL A 130 -2.93 -11.44 -22.45
C VAL A 130 -3.40 -12.16 -21.20
N GLY A 131 -4.10 -11.45 -20.32
CA GLY A 131 -4.71 -11.99 -19.11
C GLY A 131 -3.73 -12.39 -18.00
N LYS A 132 -2.46 -11.97 -18.06
CA LYS A 132 -1.46 -12.31 -17.04
C LYS A 132 -1.11 -11.11 -16.17
N TYR A 133 -1.00 -11.38 -14.88
CA TYR A 133 -0.53 -10.44 -13.85
C TYR A 133 0.91 -10.79 -13.45
N GLY A 134 1.62 -9.83 -12.87
CA GLY A 134 2.92 -9.98 -12.23
C GLY A 134 4.07 -9.24 -12.90
N ASN A 135 3.97 -8.91 -14.20
CA ASN A 135 5.03 -8.16 -14.89
C ASN A 135 5.07 -6.69 -14.43
N GLU A 136 3.91 -6.09 -14.23
CA GLU A 136 3.73 -4.73 -13.71
C GLU A 136 4.44 -4.52 -12.36
N MET A 137 4.60 -5.59 -11.56
CA MET A 137 5.25 -5.51 -10.26
C MET A 137 6.73 -5.10 -10.38
N LYS A 138 7.44 -5.49 -11.44
CA LYS A 138 8.82 -5.04 -11.64
C LYS A 138 8.87 -3.53 -11.92
N LEU A 139 7.96 -3.04 -12.76
CA LEU A 139 7.84 -1.62 -13.07
C LEU A 139 7.49 -0.81 -11.82
N ARG A 140 6.47 -1.24 -11.08
CA ARG A 140 6.02 -0.61 -9.83
C ARG A 140 7.15 -0.48 -8.82
N ARG A 141 7.90 -1.56 -8.57
CA ARG A 141 9.06 -1.56 -7.66
C ARG A 141 10.16 -0.60 -8.08
N ASN A 142 10.50 -0.58 -9.36
CA ASN A 142 11.52 0.32 -9.88
C ASN A 142 11.08 1.77 -9.76
N LEU A 143 9.81 2.07 -9.99
CA LEU A 143 9.24 3.40 -9.82
C LEU A 143 9.27 3.83 -8.34
N GLU A 144 8.80 2.98 -7.42
CA GLU A 144 8.82 3.26 -5.98
C GLU A 144 10.25 3.50 -5.47
N LYS A 145 11.20 2.65 -5.90
CA LYS A 145 12.63 2.82 -5.58
C LYS A 145 13.20 4.10 -6.19
N TYR A 146 12.79 4.48 -7.39
CA TYR A 146 13.25 5.72 -8.01
C TYR A 146 12.71 6.94 -7.26
N LEU A 147 11.43 6.92 -6.87
CA LEU A 147 10.78 7.96 -6.09
C LEU A 147 11.46 8.11 -4.73
N SER A 148 11.85 7.01 -4.08
CA SER A 148 12.51 7.05 -2.77
C SER A 148 13.91 7.68 -2.80
N LEU A 149 14.51 7.82 -3.97
CA LEU A 149 15.79 8.52 -4.16
C LEU A 149 15.61 10.02 -4.47
N GLN A 150 14.39 10.47 -4.80
CA GLN A 150 14.12 11.87 -5.12
C GLN A 150 14.09 12.72 -3.86
N LYS A 151 14.76 13.86 -3.85
CA LYS A 151 14.78 14.77 -2.70
C LYS A 151 13.50 15.56 -2.61
N ILE A 152 12.84 15.53 -1.45
CA ILE A 152 11.60 16.29 -1.19
C ILE A 152 11.86 17.80 -1.30
N HIS A 153 13.00 18.26 -0.79
CA HIS A 153 13.45 19.66 -0.83
C HIS A 153 14.96 19.74 -1.04
N SER A 154 15.44 20.85 -1.62
CA SER A 154 16.87 21.08 -1.90
C SER A 154 17.77 20.98 -0.66
N ARG A 155 17.22 21.30 0.53
CA ARG A 155 17.91 21.21 1.83
C ARG A 155 17.70 19.89 2.56
N SER A 156 16.79 19.04 2.09
CA SER A 156 16.55 17.72 2.70
C SER A 156 17.60 16.73 2.19
N ARG A 157 18.27 16.04 3.12
CA ARG A 157 19.10 14.87 2.79
C ARG A 157 18.26 13.62 2.54
N GLN A 158 16.96 13.68 2.85
CA GLN A 158 16.05 12.56 2.79
C GLN A 158 15.30 12.52 1.46
N GLY A 159 15.26 11.33 0.88
CA GLY A 159 14.42 11.04 -0.27
C GLY A 159 12.94 10.88 0.12
N VAL A 160 12.06 10.73 -0.88
CA VAL A 160 10.62 10.57 -0.63
C VAL A 160 10.37 9.27 0.14
N PRO A 161 9.78 9.30 1.35
CA PRO A 161 9.43 8.07 2.05
C PRO A 161 8.38 7.27 1.28
N VAL A 162 8.54 5.95 1.24
CA VAL A 162 7.58 4.99 0.66
C VAL A 162 7.07 4.09 1.78
N VAL A 163 5.75 3.97 1.90
CA VAL A 163 5.09 3.08 2.86
C VAL A 163 4.14 2.14 2.15
N GLY A 164 4.17 0.87 2.53
CA GLY A 164 3.23 -0.14 2.06
C GLY A 164 1.98 -0.14 2.93
N LEU A 165 0.80 -0.15 2.33
CA LEU A 165 -0.46 -0.37 3.02
C LEU A 165 -1.09 -1.66 2.51
N VAL A 166 -1.23 -2.65 3.38
CA VAL A 166 -1.76 -3.96 3.04
C VAL A 166 -3.20 -4.07 3.51
N VAL A 167 -4.09 -4.39 2.57
CA VAL A 167 -5.53 -4.57 2.81
C VAL A 167 -5.99 -5.86 2.13
N GLU A 168 -6.49 -6.80 2.92
CA GLU A 168 -6.82 -8.16 2.49
C GLU A 168 -5.58 -8.83 1.84
N GLY A 169 -5.66 -9.24 0.58
CA GLY A 169 -4.56 -9.79 -0.19
C GLY A 169 -4.59 -11.29 -0.44
N GLY A 170 -4.11 -11.65 -1.63
CA GLY A 170 -3.74 -13.01 -1.99
C GLY A 170 -2.29 -13.35 -1.58
N PRO A 171 -1.79 -14.54 -1.96
CA PRO A 171 -0.42 -14.97 -1.64
C PRO A 171 0.65 -14.03 -2.23
N ASN A 172 0.37 -13.41 -3.38
CA ASN A 172 1.28 -12.45 -4.02
C ASN A 172 1.46 -11.15 -3.21
N VAL A 173 0.51 -10.81 -2.33
CA VAL A 173 0.65 -9.66 -1.43
C VAL A 173 1.72 -9.95 -0.39
N ILE A 174 1.80 -11.17 0.13
CA ILE A 174 2.87 -11.58 1.06
C ILE A 174 4.25 -11.49 0.37
N LEU A 175 4.34 -11.90 -0.89
CA LEU A 175 5.55 -11.69 -1.71
C LEU A 175 5.90 -10.21 -1.86
N SER A 176 4.90 -9.36 -2.13
CA SER A 176 5.10 -7.91 -2.24
C SER A 176 5.62 -7.32 -0.92
N VAL A 177 5.03 -7.72 0.21
CA VAL A 177 5.48 -7.30 1.55
C VAL A 177 6.91 -7.74 1.82
N TRP A 178 7.25 -8.98 1.51
CA TRP A 178 8.61 -9.50 1.65
C TRP A 178 9.63 -8.60 0.92
N GLU A 179 9.32 -8.19 -0.31
CA GLU A 179 10.18 -7.32 -1.10
C GLU A 179 10.25 -5.89 -0.56
N MET A 180 9.14 -5.33 -0.08
CA MET A 180 9.11 -3.99 0.52
C MET A 180 9.99 -3.93 1.78
N VAL A 181 9.80 -4.91 2.67
CA VAL A 181 10.54 -5.04 3.92
C VAL A 181 12.03 -5.23 3.66
N LYS A 182 12.40 -6.07 2.67
CA LYS A 182 13.80 -6.26 2.26
C LYS A 182 14.45 -4.98 1.73
N ASN A 183 13.66 -4.09 1.11
CA ASN A 183 14.11 -2.78 0.65
C ASN A 183 14.03 -1.70 1.75
N LYS A 184 13.75 -2.06 3.01
CA LYS A 184 13.60 -1.15 4.15
C LYS A 184 12.46 -0.13 3.97
N HIS A 185 11.43 -0.48 3.20
CA HIS A 185 10.19 0.27 3.16
C HIS A 185 9.26 -0.25 4.25
N PRO A 186 8.80 0.60 5.19
CA PRO A 186 7.87 0.17 6.22
C PRO A 186 6.52 -0.24 5.62
N VAL A 187 5.87 -1.20 6.27
CA VAL A 187 4.59 -1.77 5.85
C VAL A 187 3.59 -1.68 7.00
N VAL A 188 2.43 -1.09 6.73
CA VAL A 188 1.26 -1.10 7.60
C VAL A 188 0.32 -2.20 7.12
N VAL A 189 0.03 -3.15 8.00
CA VAL A 189 -0.92 -4.24 7.74
C VAL A 189 -2.23 -3.93 8.41
N TYR A 190 -3.31 -3.82 7.64
CA TYR A 190 -4.64 -3.54 8.17
C TYR A 190 -5.32 -4.84 8.58
N GLU A 191 -5.26 -5.15 9.87
CA GLU A 191 -5.89 -6.32 10.47
C GLU A 191 -7.42 -6.26 10.39
N GLY A 192 -8.05 -7.44 10.29
CA GLY A 192 -9.50 -7.60 10.16
C GLY A 192 -10.00 -7.45 8.73
N THR A 193 -9.11 -7.13 7.78
CA THR A 193 -9.46 -7.00 6.36
C THR A 193 -9.44 -8.32 5.61
N GLY A 194 -8.92 -9.41 6.22
CA GLY A 194 -8.99 -10.76 5.67
C GLY A 194 -7.67 -11.29 5.09
N ARG A 195 -7.65 -12.61 4.87
CA ARG A 195 -6.68 -13.35 4.06
C ARG A 195 -5.21 -12.99 4.36
N ALA A 196 -4.46 -12.41 3.42
CA ALA A 196 -3.03 -12.16 3.62
C ALA A 196 -2.75 -11.17 4.77
N ALA A 197 -3.56 -10.11 4.91
CA ALA A 197 -3.41 -9.13 5.98
C ALA A 197 -3.55 -9.78 7.36
N ASP A 198 -4.57 -10.61 7.57
CA ASP A 198 -4.80 -11.28 8.85
C ASP A 198 -3.73 -12.34 9.14
N LEU A 199 -3.24 -13.06 8.12
CA LEU A 199 -2.12 -13.99 8.27
C LEU A 199 -0.83 -13.28 8.71
N LEU A 200 -0.54 -12.12 8.11
CA LEU A 200 0.59 -11.27 8.49
C LEU A 200 0.44 -10.75 9.94
N ALA A 201 -0.75 -10.23 10.29
CA ALA A 201 -1.04 -9.73 11.61
C ALA A 201 -0.95 -10.81 12.70
N PHE A 202 -1.59 -11.96 12.46
CA PHE A 202 -1.56 -13.10 13.37
C PHE A 202 -0.14 -13.59 13.60
N THR A 203 0.64 -13.78 12.53
CA THR A 203 2.02 -14.25 12.64
C THR A 203 2.91 -13.23 13.38
N HIS A 204 2.70 -11.94 13.13
CA HIS A 204 3.43 -10.87 13.81
C HIS A 204 3.15 -10.80 15.31
N LYS A 205 1.89 -11.00 15.72
CA LYS A 205 1.48 -11.02 17.13
C LYS A 205 2.00 -12.26 17.89
N HIS A 206 2.08 -13.41 17.22
CA HIS A 206 2.46 -14.69 17.86
C HIS A 206 3.94 -15.01 17.78
N LEU A 207 4.72 -14.29 16.98
CA LEU A 207 6.16 -14.38 17.03
C LEU A 207 6.61 -13.91 18.43
N ASP A 208 7.48 -14.64 19.11
CA ASP A 208 8.13 -14.20 20.35
C ASP A 208 9.64 -14.40 20.21
N LYS A 209 10.43 -13.34 20.42
CA LYS A 209 11.90 -13.34 20.25
C LYS A 209 12.41 -14.01 18.95
N GLY A 210 11.65 -13.92 17.86
CA GLY A 210 12.01 -14.52 16.57
C GLY A 210 11.71 -16.01 16.44
N MET A 211 11.06 -16.62 17.43
CA MET A 211 10.65 -18.03 17.41
C MET A 211 9.13 -18.17 17.49
N LEU A 212 8.62 -19.21 16.84
CA LEU A 212 7.23 -19.63 16.94
C LEU A 212 7.15 -20.98 17.64
N CYS A 213 6.16 -21.15 18.51
CA CYS A 213 5.80 -22.45 19.06
C CYS A 213 5.47 -23.44 17.92
N PRO A 214 5.90 -24.71 17.99
CA PRO A 214 5.61 -25.70 16.95
C PRO A 214 4.11 -25.88 16.66
N GLN A 215 3.26 -25.74 17.69
CA GLN A 215 1.81 -25.79 17.56
C GLN A 215 1.27 -24.64 16.69
N VAL A 216 1.67 -23.41 17.02
CA VAL A 216 1.30 -22.19 16.28
C VAL A 216 1.83 -22.25 14.84
N LYS A 217 3.02 -22.83 14.62
CA LYS A 217 3.56 -23.05 13.28
C LYS A 217 2.66 -23.93 12.42
N GLU A 218 2.23 -25.09 12.92
CA GLU A 218 1.33 -25.97 12.16
C GLU A 218 -0.06 -25.33 11.99
N GLU A 219 -0.53 -24.54 12.96
CA GLU A 219 -1.76 -23.76 12.85
C GLU A 219 -1.67 -22.74 11.71
N ILE A 220 -0.59 -21.94 11.62
CA ILE A 220 -0.39 -20.97 10.54
C ILE A 220 -0.32 -21.67 9.18
N ILE A 221 0.39 -22.80 9.08
CA ILE A 221 0.43 -23.59 7.83
C ILE A 221 -0.98 -24.08 7.45
N GLY A 222 -1.78 -24.52 8.42
CA GLY A 222 -3.18 -24.90 8.24
C GLY A 222 -4.04 -23.73 7.78
N MET A 223 -3.88 -22.55 8.37
CA MET A 223 -4.56 -21.33 7.94
C MET A 223 -4.18 -20.96 6.50
N ILE A 224 -2.90 -20.95 6.14
CA ILE A 224 -2.44 -20.70 4.77
C ILE A 224 -3.08 -21.67 3.78
N GLN A 225 -3.12 -22.96 4.13
CA GLN A 225 -3.72 -24.01 3.32
C GLN A 225 -5.21 -23.74 3.07
N ASN A 226 -5.96 -23.39 4.12
CA ASN A 226 -7.39 -23.13 4.04
C ASN A 226 -7.70 -21.80 3.31
N THR A 227 -6.92 -20.75 3.57
CA THR A 227 -7.16 -19.41 3.01
C THR A 227 -6.87 -19.32 1.51
N PHE A 228 -5.87 -20.05 1.02
CA PHE A 228 -5.43 -19.99 -0.38
C PHE A 228 -5.66 -21.28 -1.17
N ASN A 229 -6.29 -22.30 -0.57
CA ASN A 229 -6.49 -23.63 -1.18
C ASN A 229 -5.18 -24.24 -1.70
N PHE A 230 -4.10 -24.11 -0.91
CA PHE A 230 -2.76 -24.55 -1.27
C PHE A 230 -2.49 -25.98 -0.81
N SER A 231 -1.65 -26.70 -1.56
CA SER A 231 -1.10 -27.96 -1.07
C SER A 231 -0.19 -27.71 0.13
N ARG A 232 0.00 -28.71 1.00
CA ARG A 232 0.88 -28.58 2.17
C ARG A 232 2.31 -28.16 1.81
N LYS A 233 2.81 -28.52 0.62
CA LYS A 233 4.12 -28.08 0.11
C LYS A 233 4.12 -26.58 -0.19
N GLN A 234 3.10 -26.08 -0.89
CA GLN A 234 2.95 -24.65 -1.19
C GLN A 234 2.74 -23.83 0.09
N SER A 235 1.94 -24.32 1.04
CA SER A 235 1.71 -23.65 2.31
C SER A 235 2.98 -23.54 3.15
N LYS A 236 3.81 -24.60 3.20
CA LYS A 236 5.12 -24.56 3.86
C LYS A 236 6.07 -23.57 3.20
N HIS A 237 6.06 -23.49 1.87
CA HIS A 237 6.89 -22.51 1.15
C HIS A 237 6.45 -21.08 1.44
N LEU A 238 5.14 -20.78 1.35
CA LEU A 238 4.62 -19.46 1.66
C LEU A 238 4.84 -19.08 3.13
N PHE A 239 4.75 -20.05 4.05
CA PHE A 239 5.08 -19.85 5.46
C PHE A 239 6.53 -19.40 5.67
N GLN A 240 7.50 -19.95 4.92
CA GLN A 240 8.89 -19.50 5.01
C GLN A 240 9.03 -18.02 4.65
N ILE A 241 8.38 -17.60 3.57
CA ILE A 241 8.40 -16.20 3.12
C ILE A 241 7.70 -15.30 4.15
N LEU A 242 6.55 -15.73 4.68
CA LEU A 242 5.82 -15.03 5.73
C LEU A 242 6.70 -14.80 6.97
N MET A 243 7.48 -15.82 7.37
CA MET A 243 8.44 -15.71 8.48
C MET A 243 9.57 -14.73 8.19
N GLU A 244 10.06 -14.68 6.96
CA GLU A 244 11.05 -13.68 6.56
C GLU A 244 10.48 -12.26 6.63
N CYS A 245 9.22 -12.03 6.24
CA CYS A 245 8.57 -10.72 6.41
C CYS A 245 8.55 -10.31 7.89
N VAL A 246 7.99 -11.18 8.74
CA VAL A 246 7.75 -10.88 10.16
C VAL A 246 9.04 -10.83 10.97
N GLY A 247 10.14 -11.42 10.46
CA GLY A 247 11.47 -11.29 11.04
C GLY A 247 11.96 -9.83 11.13
N HIS A 248 11.48 -8.96 10.24
CA HIS A 248 11.80 -7.53 10.25
C HIS A 248 10.74 -6.70 11.00
N ARG A 249 10.64 -6.92 12.32
CA ARG A 249 9.62 -6.28 13.17
C ARG A 249 9.59 -4.76 13.07
N ASP A 250 10.75 -4.11 13.03
CA ASP A 250 10.83 -2.64 13.03
C ASP A 250 10.22 -2.02 11.76
N SER A 251 10.15 -2.79 10.68
CA SER A 251 9.58 -2.37 9.39
C SER A 251 8.10 -2.74 9.22
N MET A 252 7.49 -3.47 10.17
CA MET A 252 6.09 -3.86 10.09
C MET A 252 5.28 -3.25 11.23
N THR A 253 4.14 -2.64 10.90
CA THR A 253 3.19 -2.10 11.86
C THR A 253 1.83 -2.75 11.62
N ILE A 254 1.27 -3.37 12.64
CA ILE A 254 -0.08 -3.93 12.57
C ILE A 254 -1.06 -2.85 13.02
N PHE A 255 -2.00 -2.52 12.16
CA PHE A 255 -3.07 -1.57 12.44
C PHE A 255 -4.37 -2.33 12.70
N ASP A 256 -4.87 -2.17 13.93
CA ASP A 256 -6.14 -2.72 14.40
C ASP A 256 -7.09 -1.56 14.70
N ALA A 257 -8.15 -1.43 13.90
CA ALA A 257 -9.13 -0.35 14.05
C ALA A 257 -10.00 -0.49 15.31
N ASP A 258 -9.99 -1.66 15.97
CA ASP A 258 -10.67 -1.89 17.23
C ASP A 258 -9.78 -1.60 18.45
N SER A 259 -8.49 -1.34 18.25
CA SER A 259 -7.56 -1.00 19.34
C SER A 259 -7.83 0.38 19.94
N GLU A 260 -7.64 0.52 21.26
CA GLU A 260 -7.80 1.81 21.98
C GLU A 260 -6.66 2.80 21.73
N GLU A 261 -5.50 2.33 21.26
CA GLU A 261 -4.29 3.16 21.12
C GLU A 261 -4.16 3.85 19.75
N GLN A 262 -4.73 3.26 18.69
CA GLN A 262 -4.60 3.71 17.30
C GLN A 262 -5.93 3.57 16.54
N HIS A 263 -6.81 4.56 16.68
CA HIS A 263 -8.07 4.60 15.92
C HIS A 263 -7.89 5.11 14.47
N ASP A 264 -6.87 5.93 14.24
CA ASP A 264 -6.69 6.66 12.98
C ASP A 264 -5.63 6.00 12.09
N LEU A 265 -6.07 5.50 10.92
CA LEU A 265 -5.16 4.90 9.95
C LEU A 265 -4.11 5.89 9.42
N ASP A 266 -4.42 7.19 9.32
CA ASP A 266 -3.42 8.19 8.90
C ASP A 266 -2.25 8.30 9.88
N LEU A 267 -2.54 8.24 11.19
CA LEU A 267 -1.51 8.23 12.22
C LEU A 267 -0.68 6.95 12.16
N ALA A 268 -1.29 5.80 11.92
CA ALA A 268 -0.58 4.54 11.78
C ALA A 268 0.40 4.57 10.60
N ILE A 269 -0.03 5.06 9.43
CA ILE A 269 0.81 5.23 8.23
C ILE A 269 2.03 6.10 8.53
N LEU A 270 1.80 7.27 9.14
CA LEU A 270 2.88 8.24 9.39
C LEU A 270 3.80 7.81 10.53
N THR A 271 3.28 7.13 11.55
CA THR A 271 4.08 6.57 12.64
C THR A 271 4.96 5.41 12.17
N ALA A 272 4.44 4.56 11.28
CA ALA A 272 5.20 3.46 10.69
C ALA A 272 6.42 3.96 9.90
N LEU A 273 6.28 5.10 9.22
CA LEU A 273 7.41 5.76 8.56
C LEU A 273 8.48 6.22 9.54
N LEU A 274 8.07 6.87 10.64
CA LEU A 274 9.03 7.36 11.65
C LEU A 274 9.78 6.23 12.36
N LYS A 275 9.11 5.10 12.61
CA LYS A 275 9.70 3.92 13.28
C LYS A 275 10.53 3.05 12.34
N GLY A 276 9.99 2.75 11.15
CA GLY A 276 10.57 1.77 10.24
C GLY A 276 11.68 2.31 9.33
N THR A 277 11.85 3.62 9.30
CA THR A 277 13.07 4.23 8.76
C THR A 277 13.96 4.60 9.96
N ASN A 278 15.14 3.99 10.08
CA ASN A 278 16.10 4.24 11.17
C ASN A 278 16.70 5.67 11.08
N LEU A 279 15.84 6.67 11.22
CA LEU A 279 16.15 8.07 11.07
C LEU A 279 16.62 8.66 12.38
N SER A 280 17.52 9.63 12.27
CA SER A 280 17.84 10.50 13.38
C SER A 280 16.63 11.34 13.78
N THR A 281 16.58 11.78 15.03
CA THR A 281 15.50 12.65 15.54
C THR A 281 15.34 13.93 14.71
N SER A 282 16.43 14.49 14.18
CA SER A 282 16.39 15.66 13.30
C SER A 282 15.71 15.34 11.96
N GLU A 283 15.99 14.18 11.38
CA GLU A 283 15.35 13.71 10.14
C GLU A 283 13.86 13.41 10.36
N GLN A 284 13.50 12.77 11.47
CA GLN A 284 12.10 12.58 11.86
C GLN A 284 11.36 13.92 11.97
N LEU A 285 11.97 14.94 12.58
CA LEU A 285 11.38 16.27 12.69
C LEU A 285 11.23 16.94 11.31
N ASN A 286 12.23 16.80 10.44
CA ASN A 286 12.17 17.32 9.06
C ASN A 286 11.03 16.68 8.26
N LEU A 287 10.78 15.37 8.44
CA LEU A 287 9.63 14.70 7.82
C LEU A 287 8.31 15.20 8.38
N ALA A 288 8.17 15.30 9.70
CA ALA A 288 6.95 15.82 10.31
C ALA A 288 6.63 17.26 9.87
N MET A 289 7.68 18.09 9.69
CA MET A 289 7.54 19.44 9.12
C MET A 289 7.14 19.40 7.64
N ALA A 290 7.76 18.53 6.83
CA ALA A 290 7.41 18.39 5.41
C ALA A 290 5.94 17.98 5.21
N TRP A 291 5.43 17.14 6.11
CA TRP A 291 4.03 16.67 6.15
C TRP A 291 3.05 17.65 6.79
N ASP A 292 3.53 18.75 7.39
CA ASP A 292 2.69 19.69 8.15
C ASP A 292 1.88 19.01 9.27
N ARG A 293 2.50 18.06 9.99
CA ARG A 293 1.88 17.26 11.05
C ARG A 293 2.50 17.53 12.42
N MET A 294 2.10 18.64 13.02
CA MET A 294 2.56 19.05 14.36
C MET A 294 2.16 18.07 15.47
N ASP A 295 1.02 17.42 15.33
CA ASP A 295 0.51 16.41 16.28
C ASP A 295 1.46 15.22 16.40
N ILE A 296 1.98 14.73 15.27
CA ILE A 296 2.96 13.64 15.23
C ILE A 296 4.29 14.08 15.83
N ALA A 297 4.75 15.29 15.50
CA ALA A 297 5.99 15.83 16.07
C ALA A 297 5.92 15.90 17.60
N LYS A 298 4.82 16.42 18.16
CA LYS A 298 4.63 16.52 19.61
C LYS A 298 4.55 15.15 20.29
N LYS A 299 3.82 14.19 19.70
CA LYS A 299 3.56 12.89 20.31
C LYS A 299 4.77 11.94 20.26
N HIS A 300 5.51 11.93 19.15
CA HIS A 300 6.52 10.91 18.89
C HIS A 300 7.96 11.42 18.87
N ILE A 301 8.18 12.72 18.64
CA ILE A 301 9.51 13.29 18.46
C ILE A 301 9.88 14.17 19.65
N LEU A 302 9.04 15.16 20.00
CA LEU A 302 9.30 16.13 21.07
C LEU A 302 8.92 15.56 22.46
N ILE A 303 9.49 14.41 22.82
CA ILE A 303 9.25 13.75 24.11
C ILE A 303 10.23 14.22 25.20
N TYR A 304 9.76 14.20 26.45
CA TYR A 304 10.57 14.59 27.60
C TYR A 304 11.80 13.67 27.75
N GLY A 305 13.00 14.26 27.85
CA GLY A 305 14.26 13.52 27.94
C GLY A 305 15.12 13.51 26.66
N GLN A 306 14.64 14.04 25.54
CA GLN A 306 15.49 14.32 24.38
C GLN A 306 16.21 15.67 24.52
N HIS A 307 17.53 15.65 24.38
CA HIS A 307 18.36 16.85 24.35
C HIS A 307 18.50 17.39 22.93
N TRP A 308 17.97 18.59 22.70
CA TRP A 308 18.11 19.33 21.46
C TRP A 308 19.32 20.28 21.61
N LYS A 309 20.20 20.31 20.60
CA LYS A 309 21.32 21.25 20.51
C LYS A 309 21.05 22.26 19.41
#